data_AF-A0A521TWS7-F1
#
_entry.id   AF-A0A521TWS7-F1
#
_cell.length_a   1.000
_cell.length_b   1.000
_cell.length_c   1.000
_cell.angle_alpha   90.00
_cell.angle_beta   90.00
_cell.angle_gamma   90.00
#
_symmetry.space_group_name_H-M   'P 1'
#
loop_
_entity.id
_entity.type
_entity.pdbx_description
1 polymer ?
#
loop_
_entity_poly.entity_id
_entity_poly.type
_entity_poly.pdbx_seq_one_letter_code
_entity_poly.pdbx_strand_id
1 'polypeptide(L)'
;MVTKFERVAERDMAAGVVTLRWRRKQIAVVKRAAALMGVPYQTYLKQVVFRQAVADIERIDAALGVESASTVGGTVSEPSESRP
;
A
#
# COMPACT_ATOMS: atom_id res chain seq x y z
N MET A 1 18.86 -26.65 -3.15
CA MET A 1 19.68 -25.58 -3.77
C MET A 1 18.73 -24.46 -4.17
N VAL A 2 18.43 -23.54 -3.24
CA VAL A 2 17.41 -22.48 -3.43
C VAL A 2 17.98 -21.41 -4.35
N THR A 3 17.25 -21.10 -5.43
CA THR A 3 17.75 -20.24 -6.51
C THR A 3 17.77 -18.78 -6.07
N LYS A 4 18.68 -17.99 -6.64
CA LYS A 4 18.83 -16.55 -6.35
C LYS A 4 17.51 -15.76 -6.51
N PHE A 5 16.60 -16.25 -7.34
CA PHE A 5 15.32 -15.62 -7.64
C PHE A 5 14.27 -15.79 -6.53
N GLU A 6 14.24 -16.93 -5.85
CA GLU A 6 13.31 -17.17 -4.73
C GLU A 6 13.63 -16.26 -3.55
N ARG A 7 14.92 -16.05 -3.24
CA ARG A 7 15.35 -15.13 -2.18
C ARG A 7 15.05 -13.65 -2.48
N VAL A 8 15.01 -13.26 -3.75
CA VAL A 8 14.64 -11.90 -4.15
C VAL A 8 13.13 -11.72 -4.07
N ALA A 9 12.36 -12.69 -4.55
CA ALA A 9 10.89 -12.68 -4.45
C ALA A 9 10.43 -12.66 -2.99
N GLU A 10 11.07 -13.42 -2.10
CA GLU A 10 10.73 -13.45 -0.68
C GLU A 10 11.07 -12.14 0.04
N ARG A 11 12.22 -11.52 -0.29
CA ARG A 11 12.59 -10.18 0.18
C ARG A 11 11.62 -9.11 -0.34
N ASP A 12 11.22 -9.21 -1.60
CA ASP A 12 10.29 -8.26 -2.23
C ASP A 12 8.88 -8.40 -1.63
N MET A 13 8.45 -9.63 -1.29
CA MET A 13 7.20 -9.87 -0.56
C MET A 13 7.24 -9.28 0.85
N ALA A 14 8.33 -9.49 1.61
CA ALA A 14 8.50 -8.94 2.96
C ALA A 14 8.58 -7.39 2.97
N ALA A 15 9.10 -6.79 1.90
CA ALA A 15 9.15 -5.33 1.73
C ALA A 15 7.89 -4.73 1.08
N GLY A 16 6.87 -5.55 0.78
CA GLY A 16 5.64 -5.10 0.12
C GLY A 16 5.88 -4.52 -1.28
N VAL A 17 6.93 -4.96 -1.98
CA VAL A 17 7.31 -4.48 -3.30
C VAL A 17 6.35 -5.06 -4.33
N VAL A 18 5.37 -4.26 -4.73
CA VAL A 18 4.41 -4.64 -5.77
C VAL A 18 4.97 -4.27 -7.15
N THR A 19 5.27 -5.28 -7.96
CA THR A 19 5.64 -5.07 -9.37
C THR A 19 4.38 -4.96 -10.23
N LEU A 20 4.03 -3.74 -10.63
CA LEU A 20 2.92 -3.48 -11.55
C LEU A 20 3.43 -3.29 -12.98
N ARG A 21 2.80 -3.96 -13.95
CA ARG A 21 3.09 -3.76 -15.38
C ARG A 21 2.27 -2.61 -15.93
N TRP A 22 2.92 -1.48 -16.20
CA TRP A 22 2.27 -0.27 -16.71
C TRP A 22 2.73 0.04 -18.14
N ARG A 23 1.82 0.57 -18.96
CA ARG A 23 2.19 1.12 -20.27
C ARG A 23 2.91 2.45 -20.08
N ARG A 24 3.87 2.76 -20.96
CA ARG A 24 4.66 4.01 -20.91
C ARG A 24 3.80 5.27 -20.80
N LYS A 25 2.67 5.33 -21.53
CA LYS A 25 1.74 6.46 -21.48
C LYS A 25 1.12 6.66 -20.09
N GLN A 26 0.78 5.57 -19.38
CA GLN A 26 0.21 5.64 -18.02
C GLN A 26 1.24 6.17 -17.02
N ILE A 27 2.49 5.68 -17.11
CA ILE A 27 3.59 6.15 -16.26
C ILE A 27 3.83 7.65 -16.48
N ALA A 28 3.79 8.12 -17.74
CA ALA A 28 4.01 9.53 -18.07
C ALA A 28 2.96 10.44 -17.41
N VAL A 29 1.70 10.04 -17.41
CA VAL A 29 0.61 10.79 -16.75
C VAL A 29 0.86 10.92 -15.24
N VAL A 30 1.18 9.80 -14.58
CA VAL A 30 1.42 9.81 -13.13
C VAL A 30 2.68 10.59 -12.76
N LYS A 31 3.75 10.50 -13.55
CA LYS A 31 4.95 11.32 -13.36
C LYS A 31 4.65 12.81 -13.51
N ARG A 32 3.84 13.19 -14.51
CA ARG A 32 3.44 14.59 -14.70
C ARG A 32 2.64 15.09 -13.51
N ALA A 33 1.69 14.30 -13.02
CA ALA A 33 0.89 14.68 -11.86
C ALA A 33 1.74 14.80 -10.58
N ALA A 34 2.68 13.88 -10.37
CA ALA A 34 3.65 13.97 -9.27
C ALA A 34 4.49 15.25 -9.33
N ALA A 35 4.98 15.61 -10.53
CA ALA A 35 5.73 16.84 -10.74
C ALA A 35 4.91 18.10 -10.45
N LEU A 36 3.64 18.13 -10.88
CA LEU A 36 2.73 19.25 -10.59
C LEU A 36 2.41 19.40 -9.10
N MET A 37 2.34 18.29 -8.37
CA MET A 37 2.13 18.30 -6.91
C MET A 37 3.43 18.50 -6.10
N GLY A 38 4.59 18.58 -6.76
CA GLY A 38 5.88 18.75 -6.09
C GLY A 38 6.33 17.55 -5.25
N VAL A 39 5.86 16.34 -5.56
CA VAL A 39 6.17 15.12 -4.80
C VAL A 39 6.89 14.07 -5.67
N PRO A 40 7.73 13.19 -5.07
CA PRO A 40 8.34 12.09 -5.81
C PRO A 40 7.31 11.14 -6.41
N TYR A 41 7.59 10.58 -7.59
CA TYR A 41 6.70 9.66 -8.31
C TYR A 41 6.19 8.50 -7.44
N GLN A 42 7.08 7.84 -6.70
CA GLN A 42 6.71 6.70 -5.84
C GLN A 42 5.79 7.15 -4.69
N THR A 43 6.05 8.32 -4.12
CA THR A 43 5.22 8.91 -3.05
C THR A 43 3.84 9.28 -3.56
N TYR A 44 3.78 9.96 -4.72
CA TYR A 44 2.52 10.31 -5.37
C TYR A 44 1.67 9.07 -5.64
N LEU A 45 2.27 8.03 -6.21
CA LEU A 45 1.57 6.80 -6.55
C LEU A 45 0.97 6.15 -5.29
N LYS A 46 1.74 6.02 -4.21
CA LYS A 46 1.26 5.48 -2.94
C LYS A 46 0.09 6.29 -2.38
N GLN A 47 0.22 7.62 -2.37
CA GLN A 47 -0.83 8.52 -1.87
C GLN A 47 -2.13 8.43 -2.68
N VAL A 48 -2.03 8.37 -4.01
CA VAL A 48 -3.24 8.31 -4.87
C VAL A 48 -3.92 6.96 -4.76
N VAL A 49 -3.17 5.85 -4.83
CA VAL A 49 -3.74 4.51 -4.71
C VAL A 49 -4.43 4.33 -3.36
N PHE A 50 -3.79 4.76 -2.27
CA PHE A 50 -4.37 4.68 -0.94
C PHE A 50 -5.64 5.53 -0.81
N ARG A 51 -5.58 6.80 -1.20
CA ARG A 51 -6.75 7.70 -1.12
C ARG A 51 -7.93 7.19 -1.96
N GLN A 52 -7.65 6.68 -3.16
CA GLN A 52 -8.69 6.14 -4.03
C GLN A 52 -9.32 4.87 -3.43
N ALA A 53 -8.50 3.96 -2.88
CA ALA A 53 -9.00 2.75 -2.24
C ALA A 53 -9.91 3.06 -1.04
N VAL A 54 -9.52 4.01 -0.18
CA VAL A 54 -10.37 4.46 0.94
C VAL A 54 -11.70 5.02 0.44
N ALA A 55 -11.67 5.93 -0.54
CA ALA A 55 -12.89 6.52 -1.09
C ALA A 55 -13.80 5.48 -1.78
N ASP A 56 -13.23 4.46 -2.42
CA ASP A 56 -13.99 3.39 -3.04
C ASP A 56 -14.62 2.45 -2.00
N ILE A 57 -13.90 2.14 -0.91
CA ILE A 57 -14.43 1.38 0.23
C ILE A 57 -15.60 2.15 0.85
N GLU A 58 -15.39 3.43 1.20
CA GLU A 58 -16.45 4.28 1.79
C GLU A 58 -17.68 4.36 0.90
N ARG A 59 -17.49 4.50 -0.42
CA ARG A 59 -18.60 4.55 -1.39
C ARG A 59 -19.36 3.22 -1.44
N ILE A 60 -18.65 2.10 -1.43
CA ILE A 60 -19.27 0.77 -1.50
C ILE A 60 -19.99 0.44 -0.19
N ASP A 61 -19.37 0.71 0.96
CA ASP A 61 -19.97 0.51 2.29
C ASP A 61 -21.27 1.33 2.42
N ALA A 62 -21.24 2.59 1.97
CA ALA A 62 -22.44 3.45 1.95
C ALA A 62 -23.54 2.92 1.00
N ALA A 63 -23.17 2.38 -0.16
CA ALA A 63 -24.12 1.81 -1.12
C ALA A 63 -24.72 0.47 -0.64
N LEU A 64 -23.96 -0.30 0.14
CA LEU A 64 -24.36 -1.59 0.69
C LEU A 64 -25.05 -1.48 2.07
N GLY A 65 -25.05 -0.30 2.69
CA GLY A 65 -25.60 -0.09 4.04
C GLY A 65 -24.78 -0.79 5.13
N VAL A 66 -23.50 -1.05 4.88
CA VAL A 66 -22.60 -1.64 5.87
C VAL A 66 -22.08 -0.49 6.73
N GLU A 67 -22.73 -0.26 7.87
CA GLU A 67 -22.18 0.58 8.94
C GLU A 67 -20.88 -0.09 9.43
N SER A 68 -19.72 0.39 8.96
CA SER A 68 -18.42 -0.16 9.31
C SER A 68 -18.21 -0.04 10.83
N ALA A 69 -18.35 -1.17 11.53
CA ALA A 69 -18.09 -1.26 12.95
C ALA A 69 -16.66 -0.81 13.25
N SER A 70 -16.57 0.29 14.00
CA SER A 70 -15.43 0.72 14.79
C SER A 70 -14.65 -0.48 15.37
N THR A 71 -13.51 -0.84 14.77
CA THR A 71 -12.50 -1.69 15.40
C THR A 71 -11.12 -1.29 14.86
N VAL A 72 -10.67 -0.10 15.22
CA VAL A 72 -9.23 0.17 15.37
C VAL A 72 -8.96 0.22 16.87
N GLY A 73 -8.99 -0.97 17.48
CA GLY A 73 -8.76 -1.19 18.90
C GLY A 73 -7.96 -2.47 19.06
N GLY A 74 -6.69 -2.43 18.69
CA GLY A 74 -5.74 -3.53 18.79
C GLY A 74 -4.40 -2.99 19.22
N THR A 75 -4.33 -2.46 20.45
CA THR A 75 -3.07 -2.22 21.15
C THR A 75 -2.31 -3.54 21.18
N VAL A 76 -1.18 -3.58 20.48
CA VAL A 76 -0.21 -4.67 20.56
C VAL A 76 0.29 -4.71 22.00
N SER A 77 -0.14 -5.72 22.76
CA SER A 77 0.48 -6.06 24.04
C SER A 77 1.86 -6.65 23.74
N GLU A 78 2.93 -5.88 23.98
CA GLU A 78 4.28 -6.41 24.12
C GLU A 78 4.36 -7.27 25.40
N PRO A 79 4.72 -8.56 25.33
CA PRO A 79 5.17 -9.27 26.51
C PRO A 79 6.61 -8.85 26.83
N SER A 80 6.81 -8.26 28.01
CA SER A 80 8.13 -7.93 28.54
C SER A 80 8.92 -9.20 28.80
N GLU A 81 9.88 -9.51 27.93
CA GLU A 81 10.90 -10.53 28.22
C GLU A 81 12.05 -9.85 28.98
N SER A 82 11.85 -9.63 30.28
CA SER A 82 12.95 -9.45 31.22
C SER A 82 13.52 -10.82 31.54
N ARG A 83 14.80 -11.04 31.24
CA ARG A 83 15.58 -12.08 31.93
C ARG A 83 16.94 -11.53 32.38
N PRO A 84 17.39 -11.97 33.58
CA PRO A 84 18.59 -11.49 34.27
C PRO A 84 19.89 -12.03 33.69
#